data_AF-A0A7J2PVU3-F1
#
_entry.id   AF-A0A7J2PVU3-F1
#
_cell.length_a   1.000
_cell.length_b   1.000
_cell.length_c   1.000
_cell.angle_alpha   90.00
_cell.angle_beta   90.00
_cell.angle_gamma   90.00
#
_symmetry.space_group_name_H-M   'P 1'
#
loop_
_entity.id
_entity.type
_entity.pdbx_description
1 polymer ?
#
loop_
_entity_poly.entity_id
_entity_poly.type
_entity_poly.pdbx_seq_one_letter_code
_entity_poly.pdbx_strand_id
1 'polypeptide(L)'
;MRENVKYHEILEEDLVLELEWLKEEFEILFKSKIEKNAKINKKLANDILDYMLENTDVYGNMELINLLDEAIEFTEKMYPNLF
;
A
#
# COMPACT_ATOMS: atom_id res chain seq x y z
N MET A 1 18.42 -23.39 10.96
CA MET A 1 17.23 -22.88 10.25
C MET A 1 16.10 -22.42 11.20
N ARG A 2 16.41 -21.79 12.35
CA ARG A 2 15.38 -21.15 13.22
C ARG A 2 15.38 -19.62 13.11
N GLU A 3 16.52 -19.03 12.75
CA GLU A 3 16.69 -17.58 12.65
C GLU A 3 15.99 -16.99 11.42
N ASN A 4 16.00 -17.69 10.28
CA ASN A 4 15.29 -17.24 9.08
C ASN A 4 13.77 -17.16 9.27
N VAL A 5 13.16 -18.07 10.04
CA VAL A 5 11.69 -18.08 10.23
C VAL A 5 11.25 -16.86 11.02
N LYS A 6 11.92 -16.56 12.14
CA LYS A 6 11.65 -15.35 12.93
C LYS A 6 11.86 -14.04 12.15
N TYR A 7 12.86 -14.02 11.27
CA TYR A 7 13.11 -12.85 10.44
C TYR A 7 11.97 -12.60 9.43
N HIS A 8 11.41 -13.66 8.85
CA HIS A 8 10.27 -13.54 7.93
C HIS A 8 8.98 -13.14 8.66
N GLU A 9 8.73 -13.71 9.84
CA GLU A 9 7.60 -13.34 10.70
C GLU A 9 7.63 -11.84 11.05
N ILE A 10 8.79 -11.31 11.45
CA ILE A 10 8.94 -9.87 11.77
C ILE A 10 8.73 -9.00 10.53
N LEU A 11 9.29 -9.38 9.38
CA LEU A 11 9.10 -8.63 8.13
C LEU A 11 7.64 -8.61 7.67
N GLU A 12 6.92 -9.72 7.86
CA GLU A 12 5.49 -9.81 7.53
C GLU A 12 4.66 -8.92 8.46
N GLU A 13 4.91 -8.98 9.78
CA GLU A 13 4.24 -8.12 10.76
C GLU A 13 4.48 -6.63 10.48
N ASP A 14 5.73 -6.24 10.18
CA ASP A 14 6.09 -4.87 9.85
C ASP A 14 5.40 -4.41 8.56
N LEU A 15 5.42 -5.24 7.51
CA LEU A 15 4.76 -4.92 6.24
C LEU A 15 3.24 -4.77 6.42
N VAL A 16 2.60 -5.65 7.19
CA VAL A 16 1.15 -5.56 7.46
C VAL A 16 0.81 -4.23 8.13
N LEU A 17 1.63 -3.77 9.08
CA LEU A 17 1.43 -2.48 9.73
C LEU A 17 1.60 -1.30 8.76
N GLU A 18 2.64 -1.33 7.92
CA GLU A 18 2.85 -0.29 6.91
C GLU A 18 1.70 -0.21 5.90
N LEU A 19 1.18 -1.37 5.46
CA LEU A 19 0.05 -1.42 4.53
C LEU A 19 -1.27 -0.96 5.15
N GLU A 20 -1.50 -1.23 6.44
CA GLU A 20 -2.65 -0.66 7.15
C GLU A 20 -2.54 0.86 7.29
N TRP A 21 -1.34 1.38 7.63
CA TRP A 21 -1.11 2.82 7.64
C TRP A 21 -1.33 3.47 6.28
N LEU A 22 -0.91 2.82 5.19
CA LEU A 22 -1.18 3.29 3.83
C LEU A 22 -2.68 3.48 3.59
N LYS A 23 -3.51 2.51 3.98
CA LYS A 23 -4.96 2.59 3.84
C LYS A 23 -5.55 3.76 4.62
N GLU A 24 -5.09 3.96 5.87
CA GLU A 24 -5.52 5.08 6.72
C GLU A 24 -5.10 6.43 6.12
N GLU A 25 -3.87 6.55 5.60
CA GLU A 25 -3.38 7.77 4.95
C GLU A 25 -4.20 8.09 3.69
N PHE A 26 -4.51 7.09 2.87
CA PHE A 26 -5.40 7.27 1.71
C PHE A 26 -6.78 7.78 2.14
N GLU A 27 -7.33 7.25 3.23
CA GLU A 27 -8.60 7.74 3.77
C GLU A 27 -8.50 9.20 4.19
N ILE A 28 -7.49 9.58 4.96
CA ILE A 28 -7.29 10.96 5.42
C ILE A 28 -7.11 11.91 4.22
N LEU A 29 -6.31 11.52 3.23
CA LEU A 29 -5.97 12.36 2.09
C LEU A 29 -7.14 12.56 1.13
N PHE A 30 -7.93 11.51 0.88
CA PHE A 30 -8.87 11.49 -0.23
C PHE A 30 -10.34 11.48 0.16
N LYS A 31 -10.73 10.99 1.34
CA LYS A 31 -12.15 10.88 1.78
C LYS A 31 -12.95 12.17 1.64
N SER A 32 -12.32 13.33 1.83
CA SER A 32 -12.98 14.65 1.77
C SER A 32 -12.74 15.44 0.47
N LYS A 33 -11.90 14.92 -0.44
CA LYS A 33 -11.37 15.68 -1.61
C LYS A 33 -11.80 15.14 -2.97
N ILE A 34 -12.64 14.12 -3.03
CA ILE A 34 -12.99 13.41 -4.27
C ILE A 34 -13.58 14.33 -5.36
N GLU A 35 -14.21 15.46 -5.00
CA GLU A 35 -14.88 16.34 -5.97
C GLU A 35 -14.10 17.60 -6.38
N LYS A 36 -13.08 18.03 -5.62
CA LYS A 36 -12.24 19.19 -5.97
C LYS A 36 -10.84 18.73 -6.36
N ASN A 37 -10.43 19.05 -7.59
CA ASN A 37 -9.12 18.74 -8.17
C ASN A 37 -8.87 17.24 -8.44
N ALA A 38 -9.88 16.52 -8.96
CA ALA A 38 -9.79 15.10 -9.30
C ALA A 38 -8.49 14.71 -10.03
N LYS A 39 -8.04 15.47 -11.04
CA LYS A 39 -6.79 15.18 -11.77
C LYS A 39 -5.53 15.20 -10.88
N ILE A 40 -5.45 16.15 -9.94
CA ILE A 40 -4.32 16.24 -9.01
C ILE A 40 -4.38 15.10 -8.00
N ASN A 41 -5.56 14.80 -7.48
CA ASN A 41 -5.76 13.73 -6.52
C ASN A 41 -5.47 12.35 -7.15
N LYS A 42 -5.90 12.12 -8.40
CA LYS A 42 -5.54 10.92 -9.18
C LYS A 42 -4.02 10.78 -9.30
N LYS A 43 -3.34 11.86 -9.70
CA LYS A 43 -1.88 11.84 -9.82
C LYS A 43 -1.22 11.50 -8.48
N LEU A 44 -1.63 12.19 -7.40
CA LEU A 44 -1.06 11.95 -6.07
C LEU A 44 -1.30 10.51 -5.58
N ALA A 45 -2.50 9.96 -5.82
CA ALA A 45 -2.81 8.57 -5.47
C ALA A 45 -1.88 7.58 -6.20
N ASN A 46 -1.70 7.75 -7.51
CA ASN A 46 -0.79 6.92 -8.29
C ASN A 46 0.68 7.11 -7.86
N ASP A 47 1.14 8.35 -7.66
CA ASP A 47 2.51 8.65 -7.22
C ASP A 47 2.82 7.96 -5.85
N ILE A 48 1.83 7.86 -4.94
CA ILE A 48 2.00 7.14 -3.67
C ILE A 48 2.10 5.62 -3.88
N LEU A 49 1.22 5.04 -4.70
CA LEU A 49 1.26 3.60 -4.97
C LEU A 49 2.54 3.18 -5.71
N ASP A 50 2.96 3.97 -6.71
CA ASP A 50 4.20 3.76 -7.44
C ASP A 50 5.40 3.82 -6.48
N TYR A 51 5.42 4.79 -5.56
CA TYR A 51 6.46 4.87 -4.54
C TYR A 51 6.50 3.62 -3.66
N MET A 52 5.35 3.11 -3.20
CA MET A 52 5.29 1.88 -2.40
C MET A 52 5.81 0.67 -3.19
N LEU A 53 5.38 0.50 -4.44
CA LEU A 53 5.86 -0.58 -5.30
C LEU A 53 7.37 -0.51 -5.56
N GLU A 54 7.94 0.68 -5.70
CA GLU A 54 9.37 0.88 -5.97
C GLU A 54 10.25 0.76 -4.71
N ASN A 55 9.72 1.08 -3.52
CA ASN A 55 10.52 1.21 -2.30
C ASN A 55 10.26 0.11 -1.25
N THR A 56 9.20 -0.68 -1.40
CA THR A 56 8.96 -1.84 -0.54
C THR A 56 9.80 -3.02 -1.05
N ASP A 57 11.01 -3.17 -0.51
CA ASP A 57 11.86 -4.34 -0.77
C ASP A 57 11.34 -5.56 0.00
N VAL A 58 10.55 -6.36 -0.70
CA VAL A 58 10.03 -7.64 -0.23
C VAL A 58 11.02 -8.81 -0.40
N TYR A 59 12.27 -8.54 -0.81
CA TYR A 59 13.35 -9.53 -0.96
C TYR A 59 12.98 -10.77 -1.81
N GLY A 60 12.04 -10.63 -2.75
CA GLY A 60 11.53 -11.75 -3.55
C GLY A 60 10.66 -12.74 -2.77
N ASN A 61 10.22 -12.39 -1.56
CA ASN A 61 9.25 -13.15 -0.81
C ASN A 61 7.85 -12.99 -1.45
N MET A 62 7.35 -14.07 -2.05
CA MET A 62 6.05 -14.08 -2.72
C MET A 62 4.87 -13.79 -1.79
N GLU A 63 4.94 -14.14 -0.51
CA GLU A 63 3.85 -13.85 0.45
C GLU A 63 3.75 -12.35 0.70
N LEU A 64 4.89 -11.68 0.88
CA LEU A 64 4.95 -10.22 1.05
C LEU A 64 4.53 -9.47 -0.23
N ILE A 65 4.89 -9.99 -1.41
CA ILE A 65 4.42 -9.45 -2.70
C ILE A 65 2.89 -9.52 -2.77
N ASN A 66 2.30 -10.66 -2.42
CA ASN A 66 0.85 -10.82 -2.45
C ASN A 66 0.16 -9.85 -1.48
N LEU A 67 0.72 -9.63 -0.28
CA LEU A 67 0.17 -8.66 0.68
C LEU A 67 0.15 -7.23 0.12
N LEU A 68 1.23 -6.83 -0.57
CA LEU A 68 1.33 -5.53 -1.23
C LEU A 68 0.30 -5.39 -2.36
N ASP A 69 0.17 -6.40 -3.21
CA ASP A 69 -0.82 -6.44 -4.31
C ASP A 69 -2.26 -6.37 -3.75
N GLU A 70 -2.56 -7.10 -2.67
CA GLU A 70 -3.87 -7.07 -2.01
C GLU A 70 -4.21 -5.68 -1.46
N ALA A 71 -3.23 -4.99 -0.86
CA ALA A 71 -3.42 -3.64 -0.33
C ALA A 71 -3.64 -2.60 -1.44
N ILE A 72 -2.94 -2.74 -2.56
CA ILE A 72 -3.16 -1.91 -3.76
C ILE A 72 -4.55 -2.14 -4.32
N GLU A 73 -4.94 -3.39 -4.55
CA GLU A 73 -6.28 -3.73 -5.04
C GLU A 73 -7.38 -3.21 -4.12
N PHE A 74 -7.20 -3.33 -2.80
CA PHE A 74 -8.13 -2.78 -1.83
C PHE A 74 -8.29 -1.27 -1.99
N THR A 75 -7.18 -0.56 -2.15
CA THR A 75 -7.15 0.90 -2.29
C THR A 75 -7.84 1.35 -3.58
N GLU A 76 -7.57 0.68 -4.70
CA GLU A 76 -8.24 0.94 -5.98
C GLU A 76 -9.75 0.70 -5.90
N LYS A 77 -10.17 -0.39 -5.24
CA LYS A 77 -11.59 -0.73 -5.04
C LYS A 77 -12.31 0.27 -4.12
N MET A 78 -11.64 0.76 -3.08
CA MET A 78 -12.25 1.67 -2.11
C MET A 78 -12.34 3.11 -2.65
N TYR A 79 -11.40 3.50 -3.52
CA TYR A 79 -11.32 4.83 -4.11
C TYR A 79 -11.33 4.80 -5.65
N PRO A 80 -12.38 4.24 -6.30
CA PRO A 80 -12.40 4.04 -7.76
C PRO A 80 -12.32 5.35 -8.55
N ASN A 81 -12.64 6.49 -7.92
CA ASN A 81 -12.54 7.80 -8.56
C ASN A 81 -11.10 8.35 -8.62
N LEU A 82 -10.13 7.68 -7.99
CA LEU A 82 -8.71 8.07 -7.98
C LEU A 82 -7.88 7.36 -9.06
N PHE A 83 -8.43 6.29 -9.65
CA PHE A 83 -7.79 5.45 -10.65
C PHE A 83 -8.62 5.48 -11.95
#